data_AF-A0A1E5IGT8-F1
#
_entry.id   AF-A0A1E5IGT8-F1
#
_cell.length_a   1.000
_cell.length_b   1.000
_cell.length_c   1.000
_cell.angle_alpha   90.00
_cell.angle_beta   90.00
_cell.angle_gamma   90.00
#
_symmetry.space_group_name_H-M   'P 1'
#
loop_
_entity.id
_entity.type
_entity.pdbx_description
1 polymer ?
#
loop_
_entity_poly.entity_id
_entity_poly.type
_entity_poly.pdbx_seq_one_letter_code
_entity_poly.pdbx_strand_id
1 'polypeptide(L)'
;MPGFPETTTRAGLLSSPLRDRFGIIEHLDFYAIEELEHIVNRSAAIMNIAVDEDAGKEIARRSRGTPRIANRLLKRVRDFAEVRGGKITHIIAKEALNALEVDSAGLDKIDRLILTVLVEKFGGGPVGIDTIATAVAEEADTITDVYEPYLIQSGFVARTPRGRVVTAGGYKHIGIDPPKNSTKGLLLSEKESFT
;
A
#
# COMPACT_ATOMS: atom_id res chain seq x y z
N MET A 1 -6.58 -36.70 2.65
CA MET A 1 -5.81 -35.64 1.97
C MET A 1 -5.94 -34.38 2.80
N PRO A 2 -4.85 -33.71 3.22
CA PRO A 2 -4.98 -32.37 3.80
C PRO A 2 -5.45 -31.43 2.68
N GLY A 3 -6.43 -30.59 3.00
CA GLY A 3 -7.05 -29.66 2.05
C GLY A 3 -6.05 -28.65 1.49
N PHE A 4 -6.29 -28.19 0.27
CA PHE A 4 -5.50 -27.13 -0.34
C PHE A 4 -5.63 -25.84 0.47
N PRO A 5 -4.54 -25.09 0.70
CA PRO A 5 -4.60 -23.78 1.33
C PRO A 5 -5.32 -22.82 0.38
N GLU A 6 -6.55 -22.45 0.71
CA GLU A 6 -7.27 -21.37 0.05
C GLU A 6 -6.78 -20.03 0.62
N THR A 7 -6.49 -19.07 -0.26
CA THR A 7 -6.04 -17.72 0.13
C THR A 7 -7.14 -16.72 -0.16
N THR A 8 -7.53 -15.90 0.81
CA THR A 8 -8.51 -14.82 0.62
C THR A 8 -8.00 -13.50 1.18
N THR A 9 -8.24 -12.40 0.46
CA THR A 9 -8.02 -11.03 0.95
C THR A 9 -9.13 -10.58 1.89
N ARG A 10 -10.27 -11.29 1.90
CA ARG A 10 -11.44 -11.00 2.72
C ARG A 10 -11.84 -12.24 3.52
N ALA A 11 -11.09 -12.51 4.58
CA ALA A 11 -11.42 -13.59 5.51
C ALA A 11 -12.86 -13.47 6.03
N GLY A 12 -13.40 -12.26 6.20
CA GLY A 12 -14.79 -12.02 6.67
C GLY A 12 -15.91 -12.44 5.71
N LEU A 13 -15.62 -12.66 4.42
CA LEU A 13 -16.63 -13.10 3.44
C LEU A 13 -16.80 -14.63 3.39
N LEU A 14 -15.94 -15.39 4.04
CA LEU A 14 -16.11 -16.84 4.19
C LEU A 14 -17.31 -17.12 5.09
N SER A 15 -18.24 -17.96 4.60
CA SER A 15 -19.38 -18.40 5.38
C SER A 15 -18.93 -19.15 6.63
N SER A 16 -19.62 -18.94 7.76
CA SER A 16 -19.26 -19.57 9.04
C SER A 16 -19.06 -21.10 8.93
N PRO A 17 -19.93 -21.86 8.22
CA PRO A 17 -19.75 -23.32 8.08
C PRO A 17 -18.50 -23.75 7.32
N LEU A 18 -17.94 -22.90 6.45
CA LEU A 18 -16.67 -23.17 5.76
C LEU A 18 -15.48 -22.71 6.61
N ARG A 19 -15.59 -21.57 7.28
CA ARG A 19 -14.56 -21.06 8.19
C ARG A 19 -14.25 -22.05 9.31
N ASP A 20 -15.29 -22.61 9.93
CA ASP A 20 -15.16 -23.54 11.06
C ASP A 20 -14.48 -24.88 10.67
N ARG A 21 -14.32 -25.15 9.37
CA ARG A 21 -13.62 -26.34 8.85
C ARG A 21 -12.11 -26.14 8.72
N PHE A 22 -11.62 -24.90 8.82
CA PHE A 22 -10.18 -24.63 8.79
C PHE A 22 -9.63 -24.69 10.22
N GLY A 23 -8.88 -25.76 10.54
CA GLY A 23 -8.29 -25.95 11.86
C GLY A 23 -7.08 -25.06 12.17
N ILE A 24 -6.54 -24.37 11.16
CA ILE A 24 -5.43 -23.41 11.28
C ILE A 24 -5.81 -22.19 10.43
N ILE A 25 -5.83 -21.01 11.04
CA ILE A 25 -6.11 -19.73 10.38
C ILE A 25 -4.93 -18.82 10.72
N GLU A 26 -4.09 -18.55 9.72
CA GLU A 26 -2.96 -17.64 9.87
C GLU A 26 -3.25 -16.34 9.12
N HIS A 27 -2.97 -15.21 9.78
CA HIS A 27 -3.06 -13.89 9.18
C HIS A 27 -1.66 -13.44 8.77
N LEU A 28 -1.49 -13.12 7.48
CA LEU A 28 -0.24 -12.55 7.01
C LEU A 28 -0.33 -11.03 7.07
N ASP A 29 0.47 -10.45 7.95
CA ASP A 29 0.67 -9.01 8.02
C ASP A 29 1.68 -8.53 6.97
N PHE A 30 1.77 -7.21 6.83
CA PHE A 30 2.78 -6.57 6.01
C PHE A 30 4.18 -6.78 6.60
N TYR A 31 5.14 -6.99 5.71
CA TYR A 31 6.53 -7.22 6.05
C TYR A 31 7.20 -5.93 6.49
N ALA A 32 8.13 -6.03 7.45
CA ALA A 32 9.02 -4.94 7.82
C ALA A 32 9.98 -4.61 6.65
N ILE A 33 10.54 -3.40 6.68
CA ILE A 33 11.45 -2.93 5.62
C ILE A 33 12.69 -3.82 5.54
N GLU A 34 13.20 -4.26 6.69
CA GLU A 34 14.38 -5.12 6.81
C GLU A 34 14.12 -6.50 6.20
N GLU A 35 12.93 -7.07 6.43
CA GLU A 35 12.52 -8.34 5.84
C GLU A 35 12.37 -8.23 4.32
N LEU A 36 11.80 -7.13 3.84
CA LEU A 36 11.69 -6.85 2.41
C LEU A 36 13.04 -6.64 1.76
N GLU A 37 13.99 -5.98 2.43
CA GLU A 37 15.36 -5.83 1.97
C GLU A 37 16.02 -7.20 1.78
N HIS A 38 15.88 -8.10 2.76
CA HIS A 38 16.36 -9.48 2.64
C HIS A 38 15.75 -10.21 1.43
N ILE A 39 14.45 -10.04 1.20
CA ILE A 39 13.75 -10.61 0.04
C ILE A 39 14.29 -10.04 -1.27
N VAL A 40 14.46 -8.71 -1.36
CA VAL A 40 14.99 -8.04 -2.55
C VAL A 40 16.40 -8.51 -2.86
N ASN A 41 17.29 -8.53 -1.87
CA ASN A 41 18.68 -8.96 -2.04
C ASN A 41 18.77 -10.44 -2.45
N ARG A 42 17.95 -11.31 -1.85
CA ARG A 42 17.85 -12.72 -2.24
C ARG A 42 17.36 -12.88 -3.68
N SER A 43 16.30 -12.17 -4.06
CA SER A 43 15.76 -12.20 -5.43
C SER A 43 16.76 -11.67 -6.46
N ALA A 44 17.51 -10.63 -6.12
CA ALA A 44 18.56 -10.09 -6.97
C ALA A 44 19.68 -11.12 -7.20
N ALA A 45 20.11 -11.82 -6.15
CA ALA A 45 21.09 -12.90 -6.26
C ALA A 45 20.60 -14.05 -7.16
N ILE A 46 19.34 -14.47 -7.03
CA ILE A 46 18.73 -15.50 -7.89
C ILE A 46 18.72 -15.06 -9.36
N MET A 47 18.53 -13.78 -9.62
CA MET A 47 18.50 -13.19 -10.96
C MET A 47 19.88 -12.77 -11.48
N ASN A 48 20.96 -13.02 -10.71
CA ASN A 48 22.34 -12.59 -11.01
C ASN A 48 22.48 -11.08 -11.24
N ILE A 49 21.77 -10.27 -10.46
CA ILE A 49 21.79 -8.81 -10.54
C ILE A 49 22.70 -8.26 -9.44
N ALA A 50 23.65 -7.39 -9.80
CA ALA A 50 24.45 -6.66 -8.82
C ALA A 50 23.63 -5.50 -8.22
N VAL A 51 23.27 -5.63 -6.94
CA VAL A 51 22.52 -4.64 -6.17
C VAL A 51 23.38 -4.14 -5.02
N ASP A 52 23.43 -2.82 -4.87
CA ASP A 52 24.07 -2.17 -3.72
C ASP A 52 23.19 -2.24 -2.48
N GLU A 53 23.77 -2.29 -1.27
CA GLU A 53 22.99 -2.47 -0.03
C GLU A 53 21.94 -1.37 0.15
N ASP A 54 22.33 -0.12 -0.10
CA ASP A 54 21.43 1.05 -0.02
C ASP A 54 20.36 1.07 -1.13
N ALA A 55 20.57 0.33 -2.23
CA ALA A 55 19.57 0.20 -3.29
C ALA A 55 18.48 -0.81 -2.90
N GLY A 56 18.86 -1.91 -2.23
CA GLY A 56 17.92 -2.89 -1.68
C GLY A 56 16.96 -2.24 -0.68
N LYS A 57 17.49 -1.42 0.24
CA LYS A 57 16.72 -0.63 1.20
C LYS A 57 15.73 0.33 0.53
N GLU A 58 16.16 1.02 -0.52
CA GLU A 58 15.31 1.97 -1.24
C GLU A 58 14.13 1.27 -1.93
N ILE A 59 14.38 0.12 -2.57
CA ILE A 59 13.31 -0.69 -3.18
C ILE A 59 12.37 -1.21 -2.09
N ALA A 60 12.90 -1.74 -0.99
CA ALA A 60 12.12 -2.28 0.13
C ALA A 60 11.17 -1.22 0.73
N ARG A 61 11.68 -0.01 1.00
CA ARG A 61 10.88 1.11 1.52
C ARG A 61 9.69 1.45 0.62
N ARG A 62 9.85 1.36 -0.70
CA ARG A 62 8.78 1.66 -1.67
C ARG A 62 7.89 0.47 -2.03
N SER A 63 8.05 -0.67 -1.36
CA SER A 63 7.36 -1.92 -1.69
C SER A 63 6.06 -2.16 -0.91
N ARG A 64 5.58 -1.18 -0.16
CA ARG A 64 4.31 -1.21 0.56
C ARG A 64 4.15 -2.42 1.49
N GLY A 65 5.23 -2.87 2.13
CA GLY A 65 5.17 -4.04 3.02
C GLY A 65 4.89 -5.37 2.31
N THR A 66 4.95 -5.44 0.96
CA THR A 66 4.57 -6.63 0.20
C THR A 66 5.71 -7.21 -0.63
N PRO A 67 6.07 -8.49 -0.43
CA PRO A 67 7.13 -9.17 -1.19
C PRO A 67 6.89 -9.19 -2.71
N ARG A 68 5.62 -9.30 -3.11
CA ARG A 68 5.22 -9.30 -4.53
C ARG A 68 5.56 -7.97 -5.20
N ILE A 69 5.32 -6.84 -4.55
CA ILE A 69 5.63 -5.51 -5.09
C ILE A 69 7.14 -5.30 -5.09
N ALA A 70 7.86 -5.69 -4.03
CA ALA A 70 9.32 -5.66 -3.99
C ALA A 70 9.95 -6.36 -5.19
N ASN A 71 9.55 -7.60 -5.47
CA ASN A 71 10.05 -8.35 -6.61
C ASN A 71 9.66 -7.74 -7.95
N ARG A 72 8.47 -7.13 -8.06
CA ARG A 72 8.03 -6.42 -9.27
C ARG A 72 8.87 -5.16 -9.51
N LEU A 73 9.14 -4.38 -8.46
CA LEU A 73 9.95 -3.18 -8.54
C LEU A 73 11.39 -3.51 -8.88
N LEU A 74 11.99 -4.52 -8.23
CA LEU A 74 13.34 -4.98 -8.54
C LEU A 74 13.50 -5.32 -10.03
N LYS A 75 12.55 -6.05 -10.63
CA LYS A 75 12.58 -6.36 -12.07
C LYS A 75 12.57 -5.11 -12.93
N ARG A 76 11.72 -4.14 -12.64
CA ARG A 76 11.65 -2.88 -13.40
C ARG A 76 12.89 -2.00 -13.22
N VAL A 77 13.44 -1.95 -12.00
CA VAL A 77 14.68 -1.22 -11.70
C VAL A 77 15.86 -1.87 -12.43
N ARG A 78 15.89 -3.20 -12.52
CA ARG A 78 16.87 -3.91 -13.35
C ARG A 78 16.75 -3.50 -14.81
N ASP A 79 15.55 -3.55 -15.39
CA ASP A 79 15.34 -3.19 -16.79
C ASP A 79 15.84 -1.75 -17.08
N PHE A 80 15.64 -0.84 -16.12
CA PHE A 80 16.17 0.52 -16.18
C PHE A 80 17.70 0.58 -16.05
N ALA A 81 18.28 -0.22 -15.15
CA ALA A 81 19.72 -0.28 -14.91
C ALA A 81 20.49 -0.91 -16.09
N GLU A 82 19.92 -1.91 -16.76
CA GLU A 82 20.53 -2.58 -17.92
C GLU A 82 20.85 -1.59 -19.04
N VAL A 83 19.99 -0.58 -19.26
CA VAL A 83 20.21 0.50 -20.24
C VAL A 83 21.33 1.47 -19.81
N ARG A 84 21.66 1.54 -18.51
CA ARG A 84 22.57 2.53 -17.91
C ARG A 84 23.87 1.94 -17.32
N GLY A 85 24.18 0.67 -17.58
CA GLY A 85 25.43 0.03 -17.14
C GLY A 85 25.28 -1.15 -16.16
N GLY A 86 24.07 -1.69 -16.00
CA GLY A 86 23.81 -3.04 -15.45
C GLY A 86 23.87 -3.19 -13.93
N LYS A 87 24.50 -2.28 -13.19
CA LYS A 87 24.53 -2.31 -11.71
C LYS A 87 23.42 -1.45 -11.11
N ILE A 88 22.66 -1.99 -10.15
CA ILE A 88 21.65 -1.23 -9.42
C ILE A 88 22.31 -0.55 -8.21
N THR A 89 22.64 0.73 -8.36
CA THR A 89 23.09 1.60 -7.26
C THR A 89 21.92 2.33 -6.62
N HIS A 90 22.13 2.94 -5.45
CA HIS A 90 21.09 3.74 -4.79
C HIS A 90 20.53 4.84 -5.70
N ILE A 91 21.40 5.50 -6.47
CA ILE A 91 21.00 6.56 -7.43
C ILE A 91 20.12 5.98 -8.53
N ILE A 92 20.54 4.87 -9.15
CA ILE A 92 19.79 4.23 -10.23
C ILE A 92 18.44 3.71 -9.73
N ALA A 93 18.39 3.12 -8.53
CA ALA A 93 17.15 2.68 -7.91
C ALA A 93 16.19 3.86 -7.70
N LYS A 94 16.68 4.97 -7.14
CA LYS A 94 15.87 6.18 -6.92
C LYS A 94 15.37 6.78 -8.24
N GLU A 95 16.21 6.90 -9.25
CA GLU A 95 15.84 7.40 -10.58
C GLU A 95 14.81 6.50 -11.26
N ALA A 96 15.02 5.18 -11.22
CA ALA A 96 14.10 4.21 -11.79
C ALA A 96 12.74 4.25 -11.08
N LEU A 97 12.72 4.26 -9.75
CA LEU A 97 11.48 4.30 -8.97
C LEU A 97 10.71 5.61 -9.19
N ASN A 98 11.41 6.74 -9.31
CA ASN A 98 10.81 8.02 -9.67
C ASN A 98 10.24 8.00 -11.10
N ALA A 99 10.96 7.42 -12.07
CA ALA A 99 10.49 7.26 -13.45
C ALA A 99 9.26 6.33 -13.56
N LEU A 100 9.15 5.36 -12.64
CA LEU A 100 7.97 4.51 -12.47
C LEU A 100 6.84 5.19 -11.69
N GLU A 101 6.98 6.48 -11.39
CA GLU A 101 6.02 7.28 -10.63
C GLU A 101 5.76 6.73 -9.21
N VAL A 102 6.67 5.95 -8.63
CA VAL A 102 6.52 5.42 -7.26
C VAL A 102 7.12 6.40 -6.26
N ASP A 103 6.30 6.92 -5.36
CA ASP A 103 6.76 7.88 -4.35
C ASP A 103 7.71 7.24 -3.31
N SER A 104 8.42 8.07 -2.56
CA SER A 104 9.14 7.75 -1.33
C SER A 104 8.33 6.91 -0.33
N ALA A 105 7.02 7.13 -0.23
CA ALA A 105 6.11 6.34 0.60
C ALA A 105 5.62 5.03 -0.06
N GLY A 106 6.10 4.69 -1.26
CA GLY A 106 5.67 3.52 -2.03
C GLY A 106 4.31 3.67 -2.71
N LEU A 107 3.70 4.87 -2.67
CA LEU A 107 2.44 5.15 -3.35
C LEU A 107 2.65 5.17 -4.86
N ASP A 108 1.77 4.45 -5.55
CA ASP A 108 1.70 4.48 -6.99
C ASP A 108 0.81 5.63 -7.51
N LYS A 109 0.66 5.69 -8.83
CA LYS A 109 -0.14 6.72 -9.49
C LYS A 109 -1.60 6.71 -9.03
N ILE A 110 -2.19 5.53 -8.84
CA ILE A 110 -3.61 5.39 -8.45
C ILE A 110 -3.78 5.75 -6.98
N ASP A 111 -2.85 5.32 -6.11
CA ASP A 111 -2.82 5.72 -4.70
C ASP A 111 -2.82 7.24 -4.55
N ARG A 112 -1.92 7.93 -5.26
CA ARG A 112 -1.85 9.39 -5.24
C ARG A 112 -3.10 10.01 -5.85
N LEU A 113 -3.62 9.47 -6.95
CA LEU A 113 -4.84 9.98 -7.56
C LEU A 113 -6.04 9.88 -6.61
N ILE A 114 -6.17 8.80 -5.85
CA ILE A 114 -7.20 8.64 -4.82
C ILE A 114 -7.08 9.73 -3.77
N LEU A 115 -5.87 9.96 -3.23
CA LEU A 115 -5.63 11.02 -2.24
C LEU A 115 -5.93 12.42 -2.80
N THR A 116 -5.44 12.72 -4.00
CA THR A 116 -5.67 13.99 -4.69
C THR A 116 -7.15 14.23 -4.94
N VAL A 117 -7.88 13.23 -5.46
CA VAL A 117 -9.33 13.33 -5.69
C VAL A 117 -10.08 13.56 -4.38
N LEU A 118 -9.75 12.82 -3.32
CA LEU A 118 -10.37 13.00 -2.01
C LEU A 118 -10.16 14.41 -1.46
N VAL A 119 -8.97 14.99 -1.62
CA VAL A 119 -8.67 16.33 -1.11
C VAL A 119 -9.21 17.43 -2.01
N GLU A 120 -8.86 17.43 -3.30
CA GLU A 120 -9.19 18.52 -4.22
C GLU A 120 -10.69 18.57 -4.58
N LYS A 121 -11.32 17.40 -4.81
CA LYS A 121 -12.74 17.36 -5.22
C LYS A 121 -13.70 17.32 -4.03
N PHE A 122 -13.29 16.73 -2.91
CA PHE A 122 -14.18 16.45 -1.79
C PHE A 122 -13.74 17.03 -0.44
N GLY A 123 -12.68 17.87 -0.43
CA GLY A 123 -12.23 18.56 0.79
C GLY A 123 -11.74 17.63 1.90
N GLY A 124 -11.31 16.42 1.56
CA GLY A 124 -10.87 15.39 2.50
C GLY A 124 -11.95 14.46 3.03
N GLY A 125 -13.18 14.55 2.50
CA GLY A 125 -14.29 13.64 2.80
C GLY A 125 -15.20 14.07 3.96
N PRO A 126 -16.14 13.19 4.39
CA PRO A 126 -16.28 11.77 4.05
C PRO A 126 -16.87 11.50 2.66
N VAL A 127 -16.32 10.52 1.94
CA VAL A 127 -16.77 10.10 0.59
C VAL A 127 -17.04 8.59 0.52
N GLY A 128 -18.13 8.18 -0.14
CA GLY A 128 -18.43 6.78 -0.42
C GLY A 128 -17.45 6.14 -1.42
N ILE A 129 -17.27 4.81 -1.34
CA ILE A 129 -16.33 4.09 -2.20
C ILE A 129 -16.70 4.21 -3.68
N ASP A 130 -17.99 4.13 -4.01
CA ASP A 130 -18.48 4.18 -5.39
C ASP A 130 -18.19 5.53 -6.04
N THR A 131 -18.25 6.61 -5.25
CA THR A 131 -17.93 7.96 -5.72
C THR A 131 -16.44 8.11 -5.98
N ILE A 132 -15.59 7.55 -5.12
CA ILE A 132 -14.13 7.54 -5.32
C ILE A 132 -13.79 6.72 -6.57
N ALA A 133 -14.34 5.51 -6.67
CA ALA A 133 -14.21 4.60 -7.81
C ALA A 133 -14.54 5.28 -9.13
N THR A 134 -15.69 5.95 -9.20
CA THR A 134 -16.12 6.70 -10.38
C THR A 134 -15.16 7.84 -10.70
N ALA A 135 -14.65 8.55 -9.69
CA ALA A 135 -13.79 9.70 -9.89
C ALA A 135 -12.36 9.35 -10.35
N VAL A 136 -11.88 8.14 -10.03
CA VAL A 136 -10.55 7.64 -10.45
C VAL A 136 -10.62 6.62 -11.60
N ALA A 137 -11.84 6.32 -12.10
CA ALA A 137 -12.10 5.34 -13.16
C ALA A 137 -11.58 3.93 -12.84
N GLU A 138 -11.75 3.49 -11.59
CA GLU A 138 -11.42 2.13 -11.12
C GLU A 138 -12.65 1.46 -10.49
N GLU A 139 -12.60 0.14 -10.32
CA GLU A 139 -13.66 -0.60 -9.64
C GLU A 139 -13.59 -0.44 -8.11
N ALA A 140 -14.75 -0.33 -7.46
CA ALA A 140 -14.85 -0.15 -6.00
C ALA A 140 -14.21 -1.31 -5.21
N ASP A 141 -14.36 -2.55 -5.69
CA ASP A 141 -13.72 -3.71 -5.08
C ASP A 141 -12.20 -3.65 -5.21
N THR A 142 -11.67 -3.25 -6.36
CA THR A 142 -10.22 -3.07 -6.56
C THR A 142 -9.65 -2.02 -5.62
N ILE A 143 -10.35 -0.89 -5.43
CA ILE A 143 -9.93 0.13 -4.45
C ILE A 143 -9.91 -0.46 -3.04
N THR A 144 -10.96 -1.17 -2.66
CA THR A 144 -11.10 -1.73 -1.30
C THR A 144 -10.08 -2.83 -1.02
N ASP A 145 -9.77 -3.68 -2.01
CA ASP A 145 -8.97 -4.88 -1.80
C ASP A 145 -7.48 -4.70 -2.08
N VAL A 146 -7.14 -3.75 -2.96
CA VAL A 146 -5.76 -3.58 -3.44
C VAL A 146 -5.13 -2.32 -2.86
N TYR A 147 -5.85 -1.19 -2.84
CA TYR A 147 -5.27 0.12 -2.54
C TYR A 147 -5.56 0.59 -1.11
N GLU A 148 -6.81 0.49 -0.66
CA GLU A 148 -7.27 0.92 0.66
C GLU A 148 -6.46 0.32 1.85
N PRO A 149 -6.08 -0.97 1.85
CA PRO A 149 -5.38 -1.56 3.00
C PRO A 149 -4.06 -0.84 3.31
N TYR A 150 -3.27 -0.51 2.29
CA TYR A 150 -2.00 0.19 2.47
C TYR A 150 -2.20 1.67 2.82
N LEU A 151 -3.18 2.33 2.21
CA LEU A 151 -3.50 3.74 2.50
C LEU A 151 -3.99 3.92 3.94
N ILE A 152 -4.74 2.97 4.48
CA ILE A 152 -5.18 2.96 5.88
C ILE A 152 -4.02 2.65 6.82
N GLN A 153 -3.26 1.59 6.55
CA GLN A 153 -2.14 1.19 7.42
C GLN A 153 -1.04 2.27 7.49
N SER A 154 -0.74 2.91 6.36
CA SER A 154 0.22 4.04 6.30
C SER A 154 -0.36 5.32 6.92
N GLY A 155 -1.62 5.29 7.35
CA GLY A 155 -2.29 6.40 8.02
C GLY A 155 -2.56 7.58 7.09
N PHE A 156 -2.77 7.38 5.79
CA PHE A 156 -3.15 8.44 4.83
C PHE A 156 -4.67 8.61 4.70
N VAL A 157 -5.41 7.51 4.84
CA VAL A 157 -6.88 7.47 4.77
C VAL A 157 -7.42 6.80 6.03
N ALA A 158 -8.58 7.23 6.50
CA ALA A 158 -9.32 6.55 7.55
C ALA A 158 -10.73 6.19 7.06
N ARG A 159 -11.22 5.03 7.48
CA ARG A 159 -12.58 4.57 7.20
C ARG A 159 -13.52 5.04 8.31
N THR A 160 -14.63 5.66 7.92
CA THR A 160 -15.71 6.07 8.82
C THR A 160 -17.03 5.46 8.37
N PRO A 161 -18.07 5.40 9.22
CA PRO A 161 -19.40 4.92 8.81
C PRO A 161 -20.00 5.73 7.66
N ARG A 162 -19.59 6.99 7.49
CA ARG A 162 -20.09 7.91 6.46
C ARG A 162 -19.27 7.87 5.16
N GLY A 163 -18.12 7.19 5.15
CA GLY A 163 -17.20 7.18 4.01
C GLY A 163 -15.72 7.22 4.41
N ARG A 164 -14.86 7.43 3.42
CA ARG A 164 -13.41 7.56 3.62
C ARG A 164 -13.05 9.03 3.82
N VAL A 165 -12.12 9.27 4.74
CA VAL A 165 -11.59 10.61 5.05
C VAL A 165 -10.08 10.60 4.92
N VAL A 166 -9.50 11.72 4.47
CA VAL A 166 -8.05 11.88 4.41
C VAL A 166 -7.55 12.37 5.77
N THR A 167 -6.53 11.72 6.29
CA THR A 167 -5.92 12.07 7.58
C THR A 167 -4.92 13.23 7.40
N ALA A 168 -4.45 13.81 8.51
CA ALA A 168 -3.37 14.79 8.47
C ALA A 168 -2.09 14.27 7.77
N GLY A 169 -1.80 12.97 7.87
CA GLY A 169 -0.68 12.33 7.16
C GLY A 169 -0.86 12.35 5.64
N GLY A 170 -2.07 12.07 5.16
CA GLY A 170 -2.41 12.12 3.74
C GLY A 170 -2.28 13.54 3.17
N TYR A 171 -2.80 14.53 3.90
CA TYR A 171 -2.65 15.96 3.57
C TYR A 171 -1.20 16.40 3.46
N LYS A 172 -0.38 16.04 4.46
CA LYS A 172 1.06 16.36 4.46
C LYS A 172 1.79 15.71 3.29
N HIS A 173 1.41 14.48 2.93
CA HIS A 173 2.04 13.75 1.83
C HIS A 173 1.80 14.42 0.47
N ILE A 174 0.58 14.87 0.20
CA ILE A 174 0.23 15.59 -1.04
C ILE A 174 0.64 17.08 -1.02
N GLY A 175 1.19 17.57 0.09
CA GLY A 175 1.65 18.95 0.23
C GLY A 175 0.53 19.99 0.39
N ILE A 176 -0.65 19.59 0.87
CA ILE A 176 -1.80 20.48 1.10
C ILE A 176 -2.02 20.64 2.60
N ASP A 177 -2.23 21.88 3.07
CA ASP A 177 -2.53 22.13 4.48
C ASP A 177 -3.90 21.54 4.87
N PRO A 178 -3.97 20.78 5.96
CA PRO A 178 -5.23 20.19 6.41
C PRO A 178 -6.22 21.30 6.84
N PRO A 179 -7.52 21.16 6.55
CA PRO A 179 -8.52 22.10 7.05
C PRO A 179 -8.53 22.08 8.58
N LYS A 180 -8.52 23.27 9.20
CA LYS A 180 -8.30 23.51 10.65
C LYS A 180 -9.24 22.76 11.63
N ASN A 181 -10.25 22.03 11.13
CA ASN A 181 -11.26 21.32 11.92
C ASN A 181 -11.23 19.78 11.81
N SER A 182 -10.31 19.17 11.04
CA SER A 182 -10.38 17.72 10.74
C SER A 182 -10.02 16.79 11.91
N THR A 183 -9.33 17.27 12.93
CA THR A 183 -8.75 16.41 14.00
C THR A 183 -9.68 16.18 15.20
N LYS A 184 -10.77 16.95 15.36
CA LYS A 184 -11.57 16.92 16.60
C LYS A 184 -12.63 15.81 16.68
N GLY A 185 -12.96 15.16 15.57
CA GLY A 185 -14.07 14.18 15.51
C GLY A 185 -13.68 12.70 15.64
N LEU A 186 -12.43 12.32 15.36
CA LEU A 186 -12.06 10.90 15.26
C LEU A 186 -11.76 10.20 16.60
N LEU A 187 -11.52 10.95 17.69
CA LEU A 187 -11.14 10.38 18.99
C LEU A 187 -12.34 10.11 19.94
N LEU A 188 -13.58 10.30 19.47
CA LEU A 188 -14.77 10.20 20.31
C LEU A 188 -15.58 8.90 20.11
N SER A 189 -15.22 8.02 19.16
CA SER A 189 -15.99 6.80 18.89
C SER A 189 -15.48 5.52 19.56
N GLU A 190 -14.36 5.56 20.30
CA GLU A 190 -13.79 4.35 20.94
C GLU A 190 -14.12 4.20 22.44
N LYS A 191 -14.85 5.15 23.05
CA LYS A 191 -15.11 5.14 24.50
C LYS A 191 -16.50 4.69 24.96
N GLU A 192 -17.41 4.31 24.06
CA GLU A 192 -18.80 3.96 24.45
C GLU A 192 -19.18 2.47 24.28
N SER A 193 -18.22 1.54 24.23
CA SER A 193 -18.55 0.08 24.14
C SER A 193 -18.06 -0.77 25.31
N PHE A 194 -17.69 -0.15 26.43
CA PHE A 194 -17.46 -0.87 27.69
C PHE A 194 -18.13 -0.13 28.85
N THR A 195 -19.44 -0.32 29.01
CA THR A 195 -20.18 -0.44 30.28
C THR A 195 -21.55 -1.03 29.94
#